data_AF-A0A837KWT9-F1
#
_entry.id   AF-A0A837KWT9-F1
#
_cell.length_a   1.000
_cell.length_b   1.000
_cell.length_c   1.000
_cell.angle_alpha   90.00
_cell.angle_beta   90.00
_cell.angle_gamma   90.00
#
_symmetry.space_group_name_H-M   'P 1'
#
loop_
_entity.id
_entity.type
_entity.pdbx_description
1 polymer ?
#
loop_
_entity_poly.entity_id
_entity_poly.type
_entity_poly.pdbx_seq_one_letter_code
_entity_poly.pdbx_strand_id
1 'polypeptide(L)'
;MKLKKILSFLVLGIALIALAACGKKSTEDVIKTELKDSYLGSSSVSAYDGLVFSGGRQELLFDKKNKTIKSGDEEIYYKVVSEKSLPTEPKVALKELEKELDGKNNFTIVISYQKDNLTNSDSFYQIVLSEGGKKIRIIELRRDYAVEGGYFDFVGESE
;
A
#
# COMPACT_ATOMS: atom_id res chain seq x y z
N MET A 1 10.81 -53.45 3.07
CA MET A 1 11.20 -52.09 2.61
C MET A 1 10.14 -51.35 1.77
N LYS A 2 8.83 -51.64 1.90
CA LYS A 2 7.80 -51.06 1.01
C LYS A 2 6.81 -50.08 1.69
N LEU A 3 6.85 -49.92 3.01
CA LEU A 3 5.90 -49.05 3.73
C LEU A 3 6.43 -47.64 4.05
N LYS A 4 7.76 -47.44 4.03
CA LYS A 4 8.38 -46.14 4.38
C LYS A 4 8.40 -45.12 3.23
N LYS A 5 8.18 -45.56 1.98
CA LYS A 5 8.17 -44.65 0.80
C LYS A 5 6.80 -44.03 0.50
N ILE A 6 5.71 -44.59 1.01
CA ILE A 6 4.35 -44.12 0.71
C ILE A 6 3.96 -42.94 1.62
N LEU A 7 4.45 -42.87 2.86
CA LEU A 7 4.19 -41.72 3.74
C LEU A 7 4.95 -40.44 3.33
N SER A 8 6.11 -40.56 2.66
CA SER A 8 6.90 -39.39 2.26
C SER A 8 6.26 -38.59 1.12
N PHE A 9 5.43 -39.23 0.29
CA PHE A 9 4.70 -38.55 -0.79
C PHE A 9 3.37 -37.95 -0.33
N LEU A 10 2.79 -38.45 0.77
CA LEU A 10 1.54 -37.93 1.30
C LEU A 10 1.74 -36.62 2.08
N VAL A 11 2.92 -36.40 2.68
CA VAL A 11 3.22 -35.18 3.45
C VAL A 11 3.70 -34.04 2.53
N LEU A 12 4.30 -34.32 1.37
CA LEU A 12 4.66 -33.28 0.39
C LEU A 12 3.45 -32.80 -0.45
N GLY A 13 2.40 -33.62 -0.61
CA GLY A 13 1.21 -33.26 -1.39
C GLY A 13 0.26 -32.29 -0.69
N ILE A 14 0.32 -32.19 0.64
CA ILE A 14 -0.59 -31.32 1.42
C ILE A 14 0.01 -29.92 1.63
N ALA A 15 1.34 -29.77 1.56
CA ALA A 15 1.99 -28.46 1.66
C ALA A 15 1.70 -27.53 0.44
N LEU A 16 1.24 -28.09 -0.69
CA LEU A 16 0.92 -27.33 -1.90
C LEU A 16 -0.54 -26.84 -1.96
N ILE A 17 -1.42 -27.31 -1.06
CA ILE A 17 -2.86 -26.98 -1.08
C ILE A 17 -3.18 -25.78 -0.17
N ALA A 18 -2.22 -25.27 0.61
CA ALA A 18 -2.40 -24.06 1.40
C ALA A 18 -2.14 -22.74 0.62
N LEU A 19 -1.62 -22.80 -0.60
CA LEU A 19 -1.35 -21.63 -1.45
C LEU A 19 -2.47 -21.43 -2.46
N ALA A 20 -3.63 -20.96 -1.99
CA ALA A 20 -4.68 -20.23 -2.73
C ALA A 20 -6.06 -20.38 -2.08
N ALA A 21 -6.15 -20.48 -0.76
CA ALA A 21 -7.33 -19.95 -0.11
C ALA A 21 -7.24 -18.42 -0.25
N CYS A 22 -7.78 -17.88 -1.35
CA CYS A 22 -8.02 -16.47 -1.61
C CYS A 22 -9.03 -15.90 -0.58
N GLY A 23 -8.74 -16.03 0.71
CA GLY A 23 -9.34 -15.19 1.72
C GLY A 23 -8.66 -13.84 1.61
N LYS A 24 -9.43 -12.78 1.34
CA LYS A 24 -8.92 -11.40 1.39
C LYS A 24 -8.31 -11.19 2.78
N LYS A 25 -6.98 -11.04 2.86
CA LYS A 25 -6.29 -10.79 4.13
C LYS A 25 -6.86 -9.52 4.76
N SER A 26 -6.93 -9.49 6.09
CA SER A 26 -7.30 -8.25 6.77
C SER A 26 -6.25 -7.18 6.47
N THR A 27 -6.64 -5.90 6.47
CA THR A 27 -5.67 -4.80 6.27
C THR A 27 -4.54 -4.84 7.29
N GLU A 28 -4.83 -5.24 8.52
CA GLU A 28 -3.83 -5.39 9.57
C GLU A 28 -2.82 -6.50 9.23
N ASP A 29 -3.29 -7.65 8.74
CA ASP A 29 -2.40 -8.74 8.32
C ASP A 29 -1.57 -8.37 7.10
N VAL A 30 -2.16 -7.65 6.13
CA VAL A 30 -1.43 -7.13 4.95
C VAL A 30 -0.30 -6.20 5.41
N ILE A 31 -0.57 -5.26 6.31
CA ILE A 31 0.44 -4.34 6.82
C ILE A 31 1.54 -5.09 7.60
N LYS A 32 1.16 -6.10 8.41
CA LYS A 32 2.15 -6.86 9.19
C LYS A 32 3.02 -7.78 8.33
N THR A 33 2.46 -8.40 7.29
CA THR A 33 3.11 -9.51 6.58
C THR A 33 3.61 -9.17 5.17
N GLU A 34 3.01 -8.19 4.50
CA GLU A 34 3.33 -7.88 3.11
C GLU A 34 3.96 -6.50 2.93
N LEU A 35 3.47 -5.46 3.61
CA LEU A 35 4.07 -4.13 3.55
C LEU A 35 5.52 -4.18 4.07
N LYS A 36 6.48 -3.93 3.17
CA LYS A 36 7.91 -3.89 3.47
C LYS A 36 8.28 -2.58 4.14
N ASP A 37 9.46 -2.58 4.75
CA ASP A 37 9.95 -1.44 5.53
C ASP A 37 10.55 -0.37 4.61
N SER A 38 10.95 -0.72 3.38
CA SER A 38 11.47 0.22 2.39
C SER A 38 10.95 -0.11 0.99
N TYR A 39 10.73 0.92 0.19
CA TYR A 39 10.52 0.82 -1.25
C TYR A 39 11.29 1.92 -1.98
N LEU A 40 12.06 1.52 -3.00
CA LEU A 40 12.74 2.44 -3.89
C LEU A 40 11.96 2.53 -5.20
N GLY A 41 11.60 3.74 -5.60
CA GLY A 41 10.71 3.94 -6.72
C GLY A 41 10.70 5.37 -7.24
N SER A 42 9.66 5.71 -7.98
CA SER A 42 9.48 7.07 -8.48
C SER A 42 8.03 7.42 -8.77
N SER A 43 7.73 8.72 -8.72
CA SER A 43 6.52 9.29 -9.34
C SER A 43 6.90 10.39 -10.33
N SER A 44 6.05 10.68 -11.31
CA SER A 44 6.27 11.79 -12.25
C SER A 44 5.91 13.16 -11.65
N VAL A 45 5.02 13.18 -10.65
CA VAL A 45 4.43 14.39 -10.07
C VAL A 45 4.55 14.29 -8.55
N SER A 46 4.92 15.38 -7.87
CA SER A 46 4.87 15.45 -6.41
C SER A 46 3.42 15.45 -5.91
N ALA A 47 3.19 14.87 -4.74
CA ALA A 47 1.92 14.99 -4.04
C ALA A 47 1.58 16.46 -3.74
N TYR A 48 0.29 16.77 -3.67
CA TYR A 48 -0.17 18.14 -3.41
C TYR A 48 0.38 18.70 -2.08
N ASP A 49 0.36 17.90 -1.02
CA ASP A 49 0.79 18.28 0.34
C ASP A 49 2.11 17.60 0.79
N GLY A 50 2.82 16.91 -0.11
CA GLY A 50 3.83 15.92 0.29
C GLY A 50 5.29 16.33 0.04
N LEU A 51 5.97 16.88 1.04
CA LEU A 51 7.44 16.88 1.13
C LEU A 51 8.00 15.45 1.17
N VAL A 52 7.29 14.52 1.84
CA VAL A 52 7.64 13.07 1.84
C VAL A 52 7.34 12.40 0.49
N PHE A 53 6.31 12.86 -0.23
CA PHE A 53 5.84 12.28 -1.49
C PHE A 53 6.21 13.20 -2.66
N SER A 54 7.50 13.19 -3.00
CA SER A 54 8.05 14.03 -4.06
C SER A 54 8.01 13.35 -5.45
N GLY A 55 7.99 14.17 -6.50
CA GLY A 55 8.23 13.71 -7.85
C GLY A 55 9.69 13.35 -8.06
N GLY A 56 9.94 12.43 -8.98
CA GLY A 56 11.26 11.85 -9.23
C GLY A 56 11.50 10.56 -8.44
N ARG A 57 12.76 10.14 -8.39
CA ARG A 57 13.18 8.91 -7.70
C ARG A 57 13.35 9.17 -6.22
N GLN A 58 12.75 8.31 -5.39
CA GLN A 58 12.86 8.40 -3.93
C GLN A 58 12.76 7.04 -3.27
N GLU A 59 13.31 6.94 -2.06
CA GLU A 59 13.09 5.83 -1.15
C GLU A 59 12.01 6.22 -0.14
N LEU A 60 11.08 5.30 0.12
CA LEU A 60 10.03 5.44 1.11
C LEU A 60 10.22 4.42 2.22
N LEU A 61 10.47 4.90 3.44
CA LEU A 61 10.68 4.07 4.62
C LEU A 61 9.40 4.03 5.47
N PHE A 62 8.84 2.85 5.70
CA PHE A 62 7.61 2.63 6.46
C PHE A 62 7.91 2.17 7.88
N ASP A 63 7.59 3.00 8.88
CA ASP A 63 7.53 2.57 10.28
C ASP A 63 6.11 2.13 10.63
N LYS A 64 5.87 0.82 10.52
CA LYS A 64 4.56 0.21 10.82
C LYS A 64 4.17 0.30 12.28
N LYS A 65 5.12 0.47 13.21
CA LYS A 65 4.86 0.55 14.65
C LYS A 65 4.46 1.96 15.03
N ASN A 66 5.22 2.95 14.60
CA ASN A 66 4.97 4.36 14.89
C ASN A 66 3.99 5.02 13.91
N LYS A 67 3.63 4.31 12.84
CA LYS A 67 2.73 4.76 11.77
C LYS A 67 3.26 6.00 11.07
N THR A 68 4.53 5.96 10.67
CA THR A 68 5.16 7.02 9.89
C THR A 68 5.72 6.51 8.56
N ILE A 69 5.87 7.44 7.62
CA ILE A 69 6.57 7.24 6.35
C ILE A 69 7.64 8.32 6.24
N LYS A 70 8.86 7.94 5.87
CA LYS A 70 9.96 8.88 5.65
C LYS A 70 10.48 8.86 4.23
N SER A 71 10.97 10.02 3.78
CA SER A 71 11.79 10.15 2.58
C SER A 71 12.80 11.28 2.79
N GLY A 72 14.10 10.97 2.69
CA GLY A 72 15.15 11.92 3.07
C GLY A 72 15.01 12.37 4.54
N ASP A 73 15.03 13.68 4.76
CA ASP A 73 14.89 14.30 6.08
C ASP A 73 13.42 14.49 6.52
N GLU A 74 12.46 14.16 5.65
CA GLU A 74 11.04 14.38 5.86
C GLU A 74 10.35 13.16 6.48
N GLU A 75 9.41 13.39 7.39
CA GLU A 75 8.58 12.37 8.02
C GLU A 75 7.11 12.79 8.03
N ILE A 76 6.21 11.84 7.78
CA ILE A 76 4.77 12.06 7.85
C ILE A 76 4.07 10.91 8.59
N TYR A 77 3.05 11.23 9.37
CA TYR A 77 2.20 10.22 10.01
C TYR A 77 1.14 9.72 9.04
N TYR A 78 0.74 8.46 9.20
CA TYR A 78 -0.38 7.90 8.46
C TYR A 78 -1.35 7.14 9.35
N LYS A 79 -2.61 7.04 8.91
CA LYS A 79 -3.63 6.19 9.51
C LYS A 79 -4.40 5.48 8.42
N VAL A 80 -4.65 4.18 8.62
CA VAL A 80 -5.54 3.40 7.76
C VAL A 80 -6.98 3.83 8.00
N VAL A 81 -7.70 4.10 6.91
CA VAL A 81 -9.11 4.51 6.94
C VAL A 81 -9.96 3.59 6.10
N SER A 82 -11.24 3.49 6.46
CA SER A 82 -12.21 2.74 5.67
C SER A 82 -12.76 3.61 4.54
N GLU A 83 -13.23 2.98 3.46
CA GLU A 83 -13.92 3.70 2.38
C GLU A 83 -15.12 4.51 2.90
N LYS A 84 -15.84 3.98 3.91
CA LYS A 84 -17.00 4.66 4.51
C LYS A 84 -16.66 6.03 5.10
N SER A 85 -15.46 6.17 5.68
CA SER A 85 -14.96 7.41 6.28
C SER A 85 -14.43 8.44 5.28
N LEU A 86 -14.33 8.10 3.99
CA LEU A 86 -13.79 9.01 2.99
C LEU A 86 -14.81 10.10 2.59
N PRO A 87 -14.34 11.32 2.27
CA PRO A 87 -15.15 12.32 1.60
C PRO A 87 -15.51 11.91 0.16
N THR A 88 -16.39 12.67 -0.48
CA THR A 88 -16.92 12.36 -1.83
C THR A 88 -15.83 12.23 -2.89
N GLU A 89 -14.88 13.17 -2.95
CA GLU A 89 -13.86 13.19 -4.00
C GLU A 89 -12.93 11.94 -3.95
N PRO A 90 -12.29 11.58 -2.81
CA PRO A 90 -11.51 10.35 -2.73
C PRO A 90 -12.31 9.07 -3.03
N LYS A 91 -13.61 9.04 -2.72
CA LYS A 91 -14.49 7.90 -3.08
C LYS A 91 -14.66 7.77 -4.59
N VAL A 92 -14.80 8.89 -5.30
CA VAL A 92 -14.90 8.88 -6.76
C VAL A 92 -13.61 8.35 -7.37
N ALA A 93 -12.45 8.84 -6.92
CA ALA A 93 -11.15 8.35 -7.37
C ALA A 93 -10.95 6.84 -7.11
N LEU A 94 -11.35 6.34 -5.93
CA LEU A 94 -11.28 4.90 -5.64
C LEU A 94 -12.16 4.05 -6.56
N LYS A 95 -13.34 4.56 -6.93
CA LYS A 95 -14.24 3.87 -7.85
C LYS A 95 -13.64 3.76 -9.26
N GLU A 96 -12.91 4.78 -9.71
CA GLU A 96 -12.18 4.73 -10.98
C GLU A 96 -11.07 3.66 -10.97
N LEU A 97 -10.45 3.44 -9.81
CA LEU A 97 -9.40 2.45 -9.61
C LEU A 97 -9.93 1.03 -9.36
N GLU A 98 -11.24 0.81 -9.19
CA GLU A 98 -11.82 -0.46 -8.72
C GLU A 98 -11.30 -1.69 -9.50
N LYS A 99 -11.27 -1.60 -10.84
CA LYS A 99 -10.76 -2.68 -11.70
C LYS A 99 -9.26 -2.93 -11.52
N GLU A 100 -8.49 -1.89 -11.25
CA GLU A 100 -7.05 -1.99 -11.03
C GLU A 100 -6.72 -2.53 -9.63
N LEU A 101 -7.64 -2.37 -8.68
CA LEU A 101 -7.53 -2.86 -7.31
C LEU A 101 -8.03 -4.30 -7.14
N ASP A 102 -8.81 -4.80 -8.09
CA ASP A 102 -9.37 -6.15 -8.04
C ASP A 102 -8.27 -7.21 -7.92
N GLY A 103 -8.50 -8.18 -7.03
CA GLY A 103 -7.53 -9.24 -6.73
C GLY A 103 -6.22 -8.79 -6.05
N LYS A 104 -6.02 -7.49 -5.75
CA LYS A 104 -4.80 -6.98 -5.09
C LYS A 104 -5.01 -6.66 -3.63
N ASN A 105 -3.98 -6.90 -2.82
CA ASN A 105 -3.96 -6.42 -1.44
C ASN A 105 -3.77 -4.91 -1.43
N ASN A 106 -4.73 -4.19 -0.86
CA ASN A 106 -4.76 -2.75 -0.93
C ASN A 106 -5.49 -2.16 0.28
N PHE A 107 -5.16 -0.93 0.64
CA PHE A 107 -5.79 -0.19 1.72
C PHE A 107 -5.60 1.31 1.55
N THR A 108 -6.55 2.09 2.08
CA THR A 108 -6.49 3.54 2.04
C THR A 108 -5.85 4.08 3.32
N ILE A 109 -5.00 5.10 3.18
CA ILE A 109 -4.43 5.86 4.27
C ILE A 109 -4.82 7.34 4.16
N VAL A 110 -4.90 8.01 5.31
CA VAL A 110 -4.83 9.46 5.42
C VAL A 110 -3.48 9.82 6.02
N ILE A 111 -2.86 10.91 5.59
CA ILE A 111 -1.55 11.36 6.07
C ILE A 111 -1.62 12.75 6.72
N SER A 112 -0.69 13.06 7.62
CA SER A 112 -0.51 14.41 8.17
C SER A 112 0.86 14.56 8.82
N TYR A 113 1.48 15.74 8.73
CA TYR A 113 2.70 16.05 9.50
C TYR A 113 2.46 16.16 11.00
N GLN A 114 1.20 16.38 11.42
CA GLN A 114 0.80 16.40 12.82
C GLN A 114 -0.05 15.17 13.13
N LYS A 115 0.47 14.29 13.98
CA LYS A 115 -0.21 13.03 14.37
C LYS A 115 -1.66 13.24 14.81
N ASP A 116 -1.91 14.28 15.61
CA ASP A 116 -3.24 14.56 16.16
C ASP A 116 -4.21 15.13 15.11
N ASN A 117 -3.70 15.60 13.98
CA ASN A 117 -4.50 16.17 12.90
C ASN A 117 -4.92 15.15 11.82
N LEU A 118 -4.54 13.87 11.95
CA LEU A 118 -4.93 12.82 11.00
C LEU A 118 -6.45 12.68 10.81
N THR A 119 -7.25 13.07 11.80
CA THR A 119 -8.72 13.00 11.72
C THR A 119 -9.32 14.12 10.87
N ASN A 120 -8.63 15.26 10.73
CA ASN A 120 -9.11 16.42 9.96
C ASN A 120 -8.34 16.61 8.64
N SER A 121 -7.35 15.76 8.37
CA SER A 121 -6.60 15.78 7.11
C SER A 121 -7.47 15.34 5.93
N ASP A 122 -7.27 15.97 4.78
CA ASP A 122 -7.88 15.67 3.50
C ASP A 122 -6.91 15.00 2.50
N SER A 123 -5.67 14.72 2.91
CA SER A 123 -4.65 14.08 2.08
C SER A 123 -4.78 12.54 2.15
N PHE A 124 -5.59 11.96 1.26
CA PHE A 124 -5.85 10.52 1.18
C PHE A 124 -5.09 9.82 0.06
N TYR A 125 -4.60 8.61 0.34
CA TYR A 125 -3.81 7.81 -0.60
C TYR A 125 -4.26 6.36 -0.59
N GLN A 126 -4.27 5.73 -1.76
CA GLN A 126 -4.49 4.30 -1.91
C GLN A 126 -3.14 3.59 -2.02
N ILE A 127 -2.88 2.67 -1.09
CA ILE A 127 -1.74 1.76 -1.14
C ILE A 127 -2.16 0.47 -1.83
N VAL A 128 -1.39 0.03 -2.81
CA VAL A 128 -1.59 -1.22 -3.53
C VAL A 128 -0.32 -2.03 -3.47
N LEU A 129 -0.42 -3.27 -2.97
CA LEU A 129 0.68 -4.21 -2.87
C LEU A 129 0.48 -5.34 -3.87
N SER A 130 1.56 -5.75 -4.51
CA SER A 130 1.58 -6.89 -5.42
C SER A 130 2.86 -7.71 -5.24
N GLU A 131 2.89 -8.90 -5.82
CA GLU A 131 4.03 -9.83 -5.72
C GLU A 131 4.44 -10.12 -4.27
N GLY A 132 3.46 -10.37 -3.40
CA GLY A 132 3.69 -10.62 -1.97
C GLY A 132 4.26 -9.41 -1.22
N GLY A 133 3.97 -8.21 -1.71
CA GLY A 133 4.43 -6.95 -1.15
C GLY A 133 5.79 -6.49 -1.65
N LYS A 134 6.42 -7.20 -2.60
CA LYS A 134 7.67 -6.74 -3.23
C LYS A 134 7.48 -5.46 -4.03
N LYS A 135 6.29 -5.27 -4.61
CA LYS A 135 5.93 -4.07 -5.37
C LYS A 135 4.86 -3.28 -4.64
N ILE A 136 5.04 -1.96 -4.61
CA ILE A 136 4.06 -1.01 -4.08
C ILE A 136 3.66 -0.01 -5.17
N ARG A 137 2.39 0.37 -5.18
CA ARG A 137 1.90 1.58 -5.81
C ARG A 137 1.18 2.45 -4.79
N ILE A 138 1.47 3.75 -4.77
CA ILE A 138 0.86 4.73 -3.86
C ILE A 138 0.21 5.80 -4.72
N ILE A 139 -1.11 5.90 -4.64
CA ILE A 139 -1.91 6.75 -5.52
C ILE A 139 -2.60 7.81 -4.67
N GLU A 140 -2.36 9.08 -4.96
CA GLU A 140 -3.11 10.17 -4.35
C GLU A 140 -4.55 10.16 -4.85
N LEU A 141 -5.49 10.24 -3.90
CA LEU A 141 -6.92 10.21 -4.17
C LEU A 141 -7.52 11.60 -4.38
N ARG A 142 -6.77 12.66 -4.05
CA ARG A 142 -7.05 14.01 -4.52
C ARG A 142 -6.63 14.11 -5.98
N ARG A 143 -7.52 14.63 -6.83
CA ARG A 143 -7.31 14.64 -8.30
C ARG A 143 -7.12 16.06 -8.81
N ASP A 144 -6.60 16.15 -10.03
CA ASP A 144 -6.62 17.36 -10.86
C ASP A 144 -5.96 18.62 -10.26
N TYR A 145 -4.96 18.46 -9.39
CA TYR A 145 -4.25 19.59 -8.78
C TYR A 145 -2.94 19.97 -9.51
N ALA A 146 -2.34 19.04 -10.27
CA ALA A 146 -1.10 19.29 -11.01
C ALA A 146 -1.39 19.75 -12.45
N VAL A 147 -0.39 20.38 -13.09
CA VAL A 147 -0.46 20.76 -14.52
C VAL A 147 -0.79 19.48 -15.33
N GLU A 148 -1.75 19.58 -16.25
CA GLU A 148 -2.32 18.47 -17.04
C GLU A 148 -3.27 17.50 -16.30
N GLY A 149 -3.73 17.83 -15.08
CA GLY A 149 -4.66 16.98 -14.32
C GLY A 149 -3.98 15.78 -13.64
N GLY A 150 -2.65 15.84 -13.49
CA GLY A 150 -1.87 14.80 -12.85
C GLY A 150 -2.09 14.71 -11.33
N TYR A 151 -1.65 13.59 -10.76
CA TYR A 151 -1.68 13.28 -9.34
C TYR A 151 -0.46 12.42 -8.99
N PHE A 152 -0.07 12.40 -7.72
CA PHE A 152 1.01 11.54 -7.27
C PHE A 152 0.64 10.07 -7.45
N ASP A 153 1.45 9.37 -8.23
CA ASP A 153 1.34 7.94 -8.53
C ASP A 153 2.74 7.35 -8.46
N PHE A 154 3.13 6.88 -7.28
CA PHE A 154 4.45 6.31 -7.03
C PHE A 154 4.41 4.82 -7.27
N VAL A 155 5.39 4.31 -8.02
CA VAL A 155 5.64 2.88 -8.17
C VAL A 155 7.03 2.57 -7.63
N GLY A 156 7.12 1.59 -6.74
CA GLY A 156 8.37 1.20 -6.11
C GLY A 156 8.50 -0.28 -5.84
N GLU A 157 9.73 -0.70 -5.59
CA GLU A 157 10.10 -2.09 -5.32
C GLU A 157 10.92 -2.16 -4.03
N SER A 158 10.71 -3.23 -3.27
CA SER A 158 11.57 -3.62 -2.15
C SER A 158 12.57 -4.66 -2.64
N GLU A 159 13.80 -4.55 -2.15
CA GLU A 159 14.82 -5.61 -2.27
C GLU A 159 14.37 -6.89 -1.53
#